data_AF-T0J237-F1
#
_entry.id   AF-T0J237-F1
#
_cell.length_a   1.000
_cell.length_b   1.000
_cell.length_c   1.000
_cell.angle_alpha   90.00
_cell.angle_beta   90.00
_cell.angle_gamma   90.00
#
_symmetry.space_group_name_H-M   'P 1'
#
loop_
_entity.id
_entity.type
_entity.pdbx_description
1 polymer ?
#
loop_
_entity_poly.entity_id
_entity_poly.type
_entity_poly.pdbx_seq_one_letter_code
_entity_poly.pdbx_strand_id
1 'polypeptide(L)' 'MRRLIAKGLHALLTNPISGEPIGRGERVMLAISLVQALVVIVALVGGTLGLGAGR' A
#
# COMPACT_ATOMS: atom_id res chain seq x y z
N MET A 1 -13.32 6.39 -13.45
CA MET A 1 -12.28 5.59 -12.75
C MET A 1 -10.87 6.15 -12.82
N ARG A 2 -10.29 6.44 -14.00
CA ARG A 2 -8.89 6.92 -14.14
C ARG A 2 -8.53 8.17 -13.30
N ARG A 3 -9.46 9.12 -13.16
CA ARG A 3 -9.30 10.31 -12.30
C ARG A 3 -9.27 9.99 -10.80
N LEU A 4 -9.99 8.96 -10.35
CA LEU A 4 -10.04 8.60 -8.93
C LEU A 4 -8.74 7.93 -8.49
N ILE A 5 -8.19 7.06 -9.35
CA ILE A 5 -6.90 6.41 -9.14
C ILE A 5 -5.78 7.46 -9.08
N ALA A 6 -5.79 8.42 -10.02
CA ALA A 6 -4.81 9.50 -10.01
C ALA A 6 -4.87 10.36 -8.74
N LYS A 7 -6.08 10.69 -8.25
CA LYS A 7 -6.27 11.42 -6.99
C LYS A 7 -5.77 10.62 -5.78
N GLY A 8 -6.06 9.32 -5.74
CA GLY A 8 -5.57 8.43 -4.69
C GLY A 8 -4.05 8.32 -4.69
N LEU A 9 -3.43 8.14 -5.87
CA LEU A 9 -1.98 8.12 -6.01
C LEU A 9 -1.35 9.44 -5.57
N HIS A 10 -1.99 10.56 -5.90
CA HIS A 10 -1.48 11.87 -5.54
C HIS A 10 -1.51 12.06 -4.02
N ALA A 11 -2.63 11.74 -3.38
CA ALA A 11 -2.77 11.78 -1.92
C ALA A 11 -1.78 10.85 -1.20
N LEU A 12 -1.46 9.69 -1.79
CA LEU A 12 -0.46 8.74 -1.29
C LEU A 12 0.99 9.22 -1.44
N LEU A 13 1.25 10.20 -2.30
CA LEU A 13 2.60 10.71 -2.61
C LEU A 13 2.84 12.12 -2.08
N THR A 14 1.87 12.69 -1.36
CA THR A 14 1.95 13.98 -0.69
C THR A 14 1.78 13.79 0.80
N ASN A 15 2.62 14.45 1.59
CA ASN A 15 2.46 14.47 3.03
C ASN A 15 1.13 15.18 3.37
N PRO A 16 0.20 14.53 4.08
CA PRO A 16 -1.13 15.11 4.34
C PRO A 16 -1.09 16.30 5.29
N ILE A 17 0.00 16.50 6.02
CA ILE A 17 0.17 17.60 6.99
C ILE A 17 0.79 18.82 6.30
N SER A 18 1.87 18.63 5.53
CA SER A 18 2.59 19.74 4.89
C SER A 18 2.20 20.01 3.44
N GLY A 19 1.52 19.07 2.77
CA GLY A 19 1.21 19.17 1.34
C GLY A 19 2.43 18.97 0.42
N GLU A 20 3.62 18.79 0.98
CA GLU A 20 4.85 18.57 0.21
C GLU A 20 4.91 17.14 -0.35
N PRO A 21 5.57 16.94 -1.50
CA PRO A 21 5.83 15.60 -2.00
C PRO A 21 6.67 14.82 -1.00
N ILE A 22 6.23 13.59 -0.70
CA ILE A 22 6.86 12.69 0.26
C ILE A 22 8.34 12.50 -0.09
N GLY A 23 9.22 12.52 0.91
CA GLY A 23 10.66 12.35 0.72
C GLY A 23 11.02 10.98 0.11
N ARG A 24 12.21 10.84 -0.50
CA ARG A 24 12.65 9.54 -1.04
C ARG A 24 12.67 8.44 0.03
N GLY A 25 13.15 8.74 1.24
CA GLY A 25 13.18 7.78 2.35
C GLY A 25 11.79 7.37 2.82
N GLU A 26 10.88 8.33 2.93
CA GLU A 26 9.48 8.09 3.31
C GLU A 26 8.73 7.26 2.24
N ARG A 27 9.02 7.46 0.95
CA ARG A 27 8.47 6.62 -0.12
C ARG A 27 8.92 5.16 -0.02
N VAL A 28 10.18 4.93 0.38
CA VAL A 28 10.70 3.56 0.60
C VAL A 28 9.99 2.91 1.78
N MET A 29 9.83 3.62 2.90
CA MET A 29 9.04 3.14 4.04
C MET A 29 7.59 2.84 3.64
N LEU A 30 6.93 3.75 2.92
CA LEU A 30 5.57 3.57 2.45
C LEU A 30 5.44 2.31 1.58
N ALA A 31 6.40 2.08 0.67
CA ALA A 31 6.42 0.89 -0.17
C ALA A 31 6.58 -0.40 0.66
N ILE A 32 7.48 -0.42 1.65
CA ILE A 32 7.68 -1.56 2.54
C ILE A 32 6.40 -1.87 3.33
N SER A 33 5.79 -0.84 3.93
CA SER A 33 4.54 -1.01 4.70
C SER A 33 3.38 -1.48 3.83
N LEU A 34 3.26 -1.00 2.58
CA LEU A 34 2.24 -1.45 1.64
C LEU A 34 2.44 -2.93 1.24
N VAL A 35 3.68 -3.35 0.98
CA VAL A 35 4.00 -4.75 0.69
C VAL A 35 3.67 -5.63 1.89
N GLN A 36 4.04 -5.22 3.09
CA GLN A 36 3.74 -5.98 4.31
C GLN A 36 2.23 -6.11 4.55
N ALA A 37 1.46 -5.04 4.35
CA ALA A 37 0.01 -5.08 4.43
C ALA A 37 -0.59 -6.03 3.39
N LEU A 38 -0.07 -6.03 2.16
CA LEU A 38 -0.53 -6.94 1.10
C LEU A 38 -0.24 -8.41 1.45
N VAL A 39 0.94 -8.71 2.00
CA VAL A 39 1.30 -10.06 2.46
C VAL A 39 0.32 -10.55 3.53
N VAL A 40 -0.04 -9.69 4.49
CA VAL A 40 -1.04 -10.03 5.53
C VAL A 40 -2.41 -10.29 4.91
N ILE A 41 -2.85 -9.45 3.98
CA ILE A 41 -4.13 -9.65 3.27
C ILE A 41 -4.11 -10.98 2.50
N VAL A 42 -3.03 -11.27 1.77
CA VAL A 42 -2.88 -12.54 1.03
C VAL A 42 -2.88 -13.73 1.98
N ALA A 43 -2.21 -13.64 3.13
CA ALA A 43 -2.20 -14.70 4.13
C ALA A 43 -3.61 -14.93 4.73
N LEU A 44 -4.36 -13.87 5.00
CA LEU A 44 -5.75 -13.93 5.46
C LEU A 44 -6.67 -14.53 4.38
N VAL A 45 -6.54 -14.09 3.13
CA VAL A 45 -7.33 -14.61 2.01
C VAL A 45 -6.98 -16.08 1.72
N GLY A 46 -5.69 -16.44 1.70
CA GLY A 46 -5.25 -17.82 1.53
C GLY A 46 -5.73 -18.72 2.67
N GLY A 47 -5.60 -18.26 3.91
CA GLY A 47 -6.10 -18.97 5.09
C GLY A 47 -7.62 -19.17 5.08
N THR A 48 -8.39 -18.16 4.67
CA THR A 48 -9.86 -18.25 4.56
C THR A 48 -10.33 -19.11 3.38
N LEU A 49 -9.59 -19.14 2.28
CA LEU A 49 -9.88 -19.99 1.13
C LEU A 49 -9.35 -21.43 1.27
N GLY A 50 -8.74 -21.78 2.41
CA GLY A 50 -8.13 -23.10 2.63
C GLY A 50 -6.90 -23.38 1.75
N LEU A 51 -6.44 -22.37 1.02
CA LEU A 51 -5.18 -22.38 0.27
C LEU A 51 -4.08 -22.02 1.29
N GLY A 52 -3.67 -23.03 2.06
CA GLY A 52 -2.72 -22.87 3.16
C GLY A 52 -1.56 -21.94 2.81
N ALA A 53 -1.29 -20.99 3.70
CA ALA A 53 -0.17 -20.06 3.61
C ALA A 53 1.14 -20.85 3.43
N GLY A 54 1.65 -20.93 2.20
CA GLY A 54 2.90 -21.63 1.88
C GLY A 54 2.85 -22.71 0.79
N ARG A 55 1.82 -22.77 -0.08
CA ARG A 55 1.91 -23.51 -1.36
C ARG A 55 1.96 -22.56 -2.55
#